data_AF-A0A8J4BUM7-F1
#
_entry.id   AF-A0A8J4BUM7-F1
#
_cell.length_a   1.000
_cell.length_b   1.000
_cell.length_c   1.000
_cell.angle_alpha   90.00
_cell.angle_beta   90.00
_cell.angle_gamma   90.00
#
_symmetry.space_group_name_H-M   'P 1'
#
loop_
_entity.id
_entity.type
_entity.pdbx_description
1 polymer ?
#
loop_
_entity_poly.entity_id
_entity_poly.type
_entity_poly.pdbx_seq_one_letter_code
_entity_poly.pdbx_strand_id
1 'polypeptide(L)'
;MWGAVKYEDLFGRDGWCNADVPSFMCPCRIDGRIGSLCNIAVEMFCINQCSGRGDCDQGFCRCHAGWYGHDCSRRRAGLPTNTPPDYMGSKPWLEPAVTPPVAAEDPPRTKPQRVRPYIYVYDVKPDFSTDILQYRIERAHCNYRQFQHGNLTSWIGYNAYALESMLHETFLASEHRTFDPEEADYFYVPIMWACLFDVYGWNPLPRWPKEVHGPRPYGAAMMQLETVRWLNATFPWFARRGGRDHIWLTATDEGACCVFKDVWPGIFLSHWGRTEFPHTSGSQYHADNYGTGIYHRDHDGEWLDQTSRTHACFDPKKDLVVPAFKRTEHFRSSPYVGASPVERSIFLFFRGDLRLAPGQDPECKYSRCIRQTLYNRSRAENWREKYNVLLGDQATVQGDYSLLLSQSLFCLVAPGGVG
;
A
#
# COMPACT_ATOMS: atom_id res chain seq x y z
N MET A 1 -16.05 19.04 1.87
CA MET A 1 -16.46 17.97 2.80
C MET A 1 -16.27 18.52 4.21
N TRP A 2 -17.30 18.46 5.06
CA TRP A 2 -17.53 19.31 6.26
C TRP A 2 -17.66 20.82 5.95
N GLY A 3 -16.67 21.43 5.29
CA GLY A 3 -16.72 22.87 4.92
C GLY A 3 -17.75 23.27 3.86
N ALA A 4 -18.56 22.32 3.38
CA ALA A 4 -19.69 22.56 2.48
C ALA A 4 -21.05 22.27 3.14
N VAL A 5 -21.04 21.90 4.43
CA VAL A 5 -22.25 21.68 5.24
C VAL A 5 -22.69 23.03 5.79
N LYS A 6 -24.00 23.28 5.83
CA LYS A 6 -24.54 24.53 6.39
C LYS A 6 -24.20 24.64 7.87
N TYR A 7 -23.98 25.87 8.33
CA TYR A 7 -23.63 26.12 9.72
C TYR A 7 -24.68 25.55 10.68
N GLU A 8 -25.97 25.71 10.35
CA GLU A 8 -27.10 25.28 11.17
C GLU A 8 -27.17 23.76 11.32
N ASP A 9 -26.77 23.01 10.29
CA ASP A 9 -26.74 21.54 10.31
C ASP A 9 -25.62 20.99 11.21
N LEU A 10 -24.57 21.79 11.48
CA LEU A 10 -23.47 21.43 12.37
C LEU A 10 -23.68 21.98 13.78
N PHE A 11 -23.95 23.28 13.89
CA PHE A 11 -23.92 24.05 15.13
C PHE A 11 -25.26 24.68 15.50
N GLY A 12 -26.34 24.37 14.78
CA GLY A 12 -27.70 24.72 15.20
C GLY A 12 -28.14 23.92 16.43
N ARG A 13 -29.35 24.19 16.92
CA ARG A 13 -29.94 23.48 18.07
C ARG A 13 -30.02 21.97 17.84
N ASP A 14 -30.42 21.56 16.64
CA ASP A 14 -30.56 20.16 16.24
C ASP A 14 -29.37 19.69 15.37
N GLY A 15 -28.27 20.47 15.37
CA GLY A 15 -27.09 20.23 14.55
C GLY A 15 -26.18 19.13 15.09
N TRP A 16 -25.36 18.55 14.21
CA TRP A 16 -24.51 17.38 14.48
C TRP A 16 -23.60 17.51 15.71
N CYS A 17 -23.08 18.72 15.98
CA CYS A 17 -22.16 18.96 17.09
C CYS A 17 -22.84 19.27 18.42
N ASN A 18 -24.15 19.57 18.43
CA ASN A 18 -24.86 20.04 19.62
C ASN A 18 -25.96 19.08 20.11
N ALA A 19 -26.53 18.25 19.23
CA ALA A 19 -27.65 17.39 19.56
C ALA A 19 -27.24 15.93 19.75
N ASP A 20 -27.84 15.24 20.73
CA ASP A 20 -27.68 13.79 20.92
C ASP A 20 -28.27 12.97 19.76
N VAL A 21 -29.35 13.49 19.15
CA VAL A 21 -30.00 12.94 17.96
C VAL A 21 -30.13 14.06 16.93
N PRO A 22 -29.12 14.24 16.07
CA PRO A 22 -29.06 15.37 15.16
C PRO A 22 -29.91 15.14 13.91
N SER A 23 -30.41 16.23 13.33
CA SER A 23 -31.19 16.19 12.08
C SER A 23 -30.32 15.88 10.85
N PHE A 24 -29.01 16.09 10.97
CA PHE A 24 -28.00 15.82 9.96
C PHE A 24 -26.78 15.15 10.59
N MET A 25 -26.18 14.18 9.89
CA MET A 25 -24.96 13.49 10.35
C MET A 25 -23.87 13.60 9.30
N CYS A 26 -22.71 14.11 9.69
CA CYS A 26 -21.52 13.95 8.86
C CYS A 26 -20.93 12.55 9.01
N PRO A 27 -20.23 12.06 7.98
CA PRO A 27 -19.40 10.88 8.11
C PRO A 27 -18.27 11.14 9.13
N CYS A 28 -18.08 10.21 10.07
CA CYS A 28 -16.93 10.18 10.98
C CYS A 28 -15.73 9.58 10.24
N ARG A 29 -14.90 10.46 9.67
CA ARG A 29 -13.80 10.10 8.76
C ARG A 29 -12.43 10.04 9.44
N ILE A 30 -12.25 10.74 10.56
CA ILE A 30 -10.98 10.80 11.31
C ILE A 30 -10.67 9.45 11.96
N ASP A 31 -9.40 9.06 11.93
CA ASP A 31 -8.91 7.84 12.58
C ASP A 31 -8.92 7.96 14.11
N GLY A 32 -9.12 6.86 14.83
CA GLY A 32 -9.24 6.86 16.30
C GLY A 32 -10.59 7.30 16.85
N ARG A 33 -11.58 7.61 15.99
CA ARG A 33 -12.95 7.93 16.39
C ARG A 33 -13.98 7.18 15.55
N ILE A 34 -15.07 6.76 16.20
CA ILE A 34 -16.22 6.11 15.57
C ILE A 34 -17.54 6.63 16.15
N GLY A 35 -18.65 6.07 15.66
CA GLY A 35 -20.01 6.41 16.10
C GLY A 35 -20.66 7.46 15.21
N SER A 36 -21.98 7.57 15.30
CA SER A 36 -22.78 8.55 14.54
C SER A 36 -22.37 9.99 14.85
N LEU A 37 -21.92 10.26 16.08
CA LEU A 37 -21.43 11.58 16.53
C LEU A 37 -19.90 11.69 16.55
N CYS A 38 -19.18 10.67 16.06
CA CYS A 38 -17.71 10.63 16.07
C CYS A 38 -17.08 10.83 17.48
N ASN A 39 -17.81 10.48 18.54
CA ASN A 39 -17.43 10.71 19.94
C ASN A 39 -16.86 9.47 20.63
N ILE A 40 -16.98 8.29 20.03
CA ILE A 40 -16.47 7.05 20.59
C ILE A 40 -14.99 6.90 20.20
N ALA A 41 -14.10 6.95 21.18
CA ALA A 41 -12.68 6.75 20.96
C ALA A 41 -12.37 5.28 20.67
N VAL A 42 -11.50 5.06 19.69
CA VAL A 42 -10.87 3.77 19.37
C VAL A 42 -9.38 4.00 19.12
N GLU A 43 -8.61 2.92 19.01
CA GLU A 43 -7.20 3.03 18.62
C GLU A 43 -7.05 3.60 17.19
N MET A 44 -5.97 4.33 16.96
CA MET A 44 -5.57 4.79 15.64
C MET A 44 -4.67 3.75 14.96
N PHE A 45 -4.61 3.78 13.64
CA PHE A 45 -3.61 3.00 12.92
C PHE A 45 -2.23 3.65 13.05
N CYS A 46 -1.24 2.89 13.53
CA CYS A 46 0.18 3.17 13.35
C CYS A 46 0.92 1.88 12.98
N ILE A 47 2.06 2.03 12.31
CA ILE A 47 2.92 0.91 11.91
C ILE A 47 3.26 0.06 13.15
N ASN A 48 2.88 -1.23 13.10
CA ASN A 48 2.99 -2.23 14.18
C ASN A 48 2.49 -1.75 15.55
N GLN A 49 1.52 -0.82 15.57
CA GLN A 49 1.04 -0.12 16.77
C GLN A 49 2.19 0.36 17.68
N CYS A 50 3.22 0.94 17.06
CA CYS A 50 4.40 1.48 17.73
C CYS A 50 5.13 0.44 18.60
N SER A 51 5.02 -0.85 18.24
CA SER A 51 5.54 -2.00 18.98
C SER A 51 5.13 -2.01 20.46
N GLY A 52 4.05 -1.30 20.82
CA GLY A 52 3.62 -1.05 22.20
C GLY A 52 4.55 -0.16 23.03
N ARG A 53 5.45 0.61 22.40
CA ARG A 53 6.49 1.46 23.02
C ARG A 53 6.46 2.91 22.53
N GLY A 54 5.29 3.35 22.11
CA GLY A 54 5.06 4.71 21.66
C GLY A 54 3.59 5.03 21.66
N ASP A 55 3.28 6.32 21.76
CA ASP A 55 1.94 6.83 21.55
C ASP A 55 1.67 6.94 20.05
N CYS A 56 0.61 6.27 19.59
CA CYS A 56 0.16 6.38 18.21
C CYS A 56 -0.62 7.69 17.98
N ASP A 57 -0.22 8.44 16.96
CA ASP A 57 -0.86 9.68 16.53
C ASP A 57 -1.06 9.65 15.01
N GLN A 58 -2.23 9.19 14.57
CA GLN A 58 -2.68 9.17 13.17
C GLN A 58 -1.68 8.60 12.14
N GLY A 59 -0.97 7.53 12.49
CA GLY A 59 0.03 6.89 11.62
C GLY A 59 1.48 7.18 12.03
N PHE A 60 1.70 8.17 12.90
CA PHE A 60 2.99 8.51 13.45
C PHE A 60 3.19 7.93 14.86
N CYS A 61 4.31 7.25 15.07
CA CYS A 61 4.68 6.70 16.37
C CYS A 61 5.57 7.66 17.15
N ARG A 62 5.04 8.21 18.25
CA ARG A 62 5.84 8.98 19.21
C ARG A 62 6.48 8.02 20.20
N CYS A 63 7.68 7.55 19.87
CA CYS A 63 8.38 6.57 20.68
C CYS A 63 8.71 7.07 22.08
N HIS A 64 8.57 6.19 23.06
CA HIS A 64 8.97 6.47 24.43
C HIS A 64 10.48 6.58 24.56
N ALA A 65 10.92 7.17 25.66
CA ALA A 65 12.33 7.37 25.95
C ALA A 65 13.11 6.05 25.83
N GLY A 66 14.12 6.04 24.95
CA GLY A 66 14.97 4.86 24.73
C GLY A 66 14.59 4.01 23.52
N TRP A 67 13.47 4.30 22.86
CA TRP A 67 13.01 3.58 21.67
C TRP A 67 12.96 4.49 20.45
N TYR A 68 13.16 3.92 19.25
CA TYR A 68 13.17 4.65 17.99
C TYR A 68 12.87 3.74 16.78
N GLY A 69 12.85 4.33 15.58
CA GLY A 69 12.41 3.70 14.34
C GLY A 69 10.92 3.94 14.06
N HIS A 70 10.45 3.63 12.86
CA HIS A 70 9.07 3.94 12.44
C HIS A 70 7.98 3.31 13.32
N ASP A 71 8.28 2.19 13.95
CA ASP A 71 7.38 1.45 14.83
C ASP A 71 7.92 1.33 16.26
N CYS A 72 8.91 2.13 16.67
CA CYS A 72 9.54 2.07 18.00
C CYS A 72 10.09 0.69 18.39
N SER A 73 10.39 -0.19 17.42
CA SER A 73 10.99 -1.50 17.67
C SER A 73 12.48 -1.45 17.99
N ARG A 74 13.18 -0.35 17.61
CA ARG A 74 14.62 -0.22 17.86
C ARG A 74 14.87 0.35 19.24
N ARG A 75 15.85 -0.23 19.92
CA ARG A 75 16.23 0.12 21.29
C ARG A 75 17.55 0.86 21.30
N ARG A 76 17.65 1.92 22.10
CA ARG A 76 18.91 2.62 22.36
C ARG A 76 19.89 1.70 23.08
N ALA A 77 21.16 1.73 22.67
CA ALA A 77 22.22 0.96 23.32
C ALA A 77 22.28 1.23 24.83
N GLY A 78 22.44 0.17 25.63
CA GLY A 78 22.56 0.22 27.08
C GLY A 78 21.25 0.10 27.87
N LEU A 79 20.10 -0.02 27.22
CA LEU A 79 18.82 -0.34 27.89
C LEU A 79 18.68 -1.84 28.19
N PRO A 80 17.77 -2.27 29.08
CA PRO A 80 17.47 -3.69 29.29
C PRO A 80 16.90 -4.37 28.04
N THR A 81 17.21 -5.66 27.85
CA THR A 81 16.86 -6.45 26.64
C THR A 81 15.45 -7.03 26.70
N ASN A 82 14.96 -7.30 27.90
CA ASN A 82 13.69 -7.97 28.16
C ASN A 82 12.63 -7.00 28.71
N THR A 83 12.66 -5.73 28.33
CA THR A 83 11.58 -4.80 28.68
C THR A 83 10.32 -5.24 27.93
N PRO A 84 9.19 -5.58 28.56
CA PRO A 84 7.93 -5.80 27.83
C PRO A 84 7.49 -4.52 27.10
N PRO A 85 6.59 -4.57 26.09
CA PRO A 85 5.97 -3.37 25.57
C PRO A 85 5.23 -2.63 26.70
N ASP A 86 5.46 -1.33 26.79
CA ASP A 86 5.06 -0.50 27.92
C ASP A 86 3.54 -0.51 28.15
N TYR A 87 2.76 -0.59 27.05
CA TYR A 87 1.30 -0.54 27.10
C TYR A 87 0.59 -1.89 27.22
N MET A 88 1.29 -3.04 27.23
CA MET A 88 0.59 -4.34 27.28
C MET A 88 -0.30 -4.50 28.50
N GLY A 89 0.06 -3.88 29.64
CA GLY A 89 -0.76 -3.88 30.85
C GLY A 89 -2.05 -3.04 30.73
N SER A 90 -2.03 -1.95 29.96
CA SER A 90 -3.16 -1.02 29.82
C SER A 90 -3.99 -1.21 28.54
N LYS A 91 -3.42 -1.84 27.52
CA LYS A 91 -4.01 -2.04 26.19
C LYS A 91 -3.79 -3.47 25.68
N PRO A 92 -4.28 -4.50 26.38
CA PRO A 92 -4.04 -5.90 26.03
C PRO A 92 -4.60 -6.28 24.64
N TRP A 93 -5.65 -5.60 24.16
CA TRP A 93 -6.23 -5.85 22.83
C TRP A 93 -5.29 -5.50 21.66
N LEU A 94 -4.19 -4.77 21.91
CA LEU A 94 -3.18 -4.47 20.90
C LEU A 94 -2.16 -5.60 20.70
N GLU A 95 -2.13 -6.60 21.59
CA GLU A 95 -1.18 -7.73 21.50
C GLU A 95 -1.16 -8.38 20.09
N PRO A 96 -2.30 -8.66 19.42
CA PRO A 96 -2.28 -9.25 18.08
C PRO A 96 -1.72 -8.33 16.97
N ALA A 97 -1.57 -7.04 17.25
CA ALA A 97 -1.06 -6.02 16.33
C ALA A 97 0.40 -5.62 16.62
N VAL A 98 1.00 -6.21 17.66
CA VAL A 98 2.37 -5.95 18.08
C VAL A 98 3.19 -7.23 17.93
N THR A 99 4.02 -7.28 16.90
CA THR A 99 4.94 -8.41 16.67
C THR A 99 6.37 -7.91 16.82
N PRO A 100 7.07 -8.26 17.91
CA PRO A 100 8.47 -7.87 18.07
C PRO A 100 9.33 -8.59 17.02
N PRO A 101 10.21 -7.89 16.30
CA PRO A 101 11.08 -8.56 15.34
C PRO A 101 12.16 -9.37 16.04
N VAL A 102 12.55 -10.50 15.45
CA VAL A 102 13.70 -11.32 15.92
C VAL A 102 14.98 -10.48 16.00
N ALA A 103 15.14 -9.49 15.13
CA ALA A 103 16.26 -8.56 15.13
C ALA A 103 16.36 -7.68 16.39
N ALA A 104 15.28 -7.51 17.16
CA ALA A 104 15.28 -6.74 18.41
C ALA A 104 15.72 -7.56 19.63
N GLU A 105 15.88 -8.88 19.51
CA GLU A 105 16.41 -9.73 20.58
C GLU A 105 17.93 -9.50 20.78
N ASP A 106 18.43 -9.74 21.99
CA ASP A 106 19.83 -9.49 22.36
C ASP A 106 20.41 -10.65 23.22
N PRO A 107 21.31 -11.48 22.65
CA PRO A 107 21.68 -11.50 21.23
C PRO A 107 20.49 -11.97 20.37
N PRO A 108 20.40 -11.57 19.09
CA PRO A 108 19.39 -12.09 18.17
C PRO A 108 19.42 -13.62 18.16
N ARG A 109 18.28 -14.31 18.29
CA ARG A 109 18.26 -15.79 18.35
C ARG A 109 19.01 -16.39 17.16
N THR A 110 20.11 -17.07 17.47
CA THR A 110 20.97 -17.73 16.49
C THR A 110 20.63 -19.21 16.32
N LYS A 111 19.50 -19.76 16.77
CA LYS A 111 19.03 -21.10 16.36
C LYS A 111 17.61 -21.45 16.87
N PRO A 112 16.74 -22.05 16.02
CA PRO A 112 16.85 -22.16 14.57
C PRO A 112 16.18 -20.94 13.90
N GLN A 113 16.80 -20.25 12.95
CA GLN A 113 17.90 -19.25 13.05
C GLN A 113 17.55 -18.21 11.97
N ARG A 114 17.72 -16.90 12.22
CA ARG A 114 17.45 -15.80 11.27
C ARG A 114 17.61 -16.20 9.79
N VAL A 115 16.54 -16.07 9.01
CA VAL A 115 16.43 -16.63 7.66
C VAL A 115 17.01 -15.65 6.63
N ARG A 116 17.91 -16.10 5.76
CA ARG A 116 18.39 -15.28 4.64
C ARG A 116 17.36 -15.26 3.49
N PRO A 117 17.29 -14.19 2.70
CA PRO A 117 18.17 -13.02 2.72
C PRO A 117 17.94 -12.10 3.94
N TYR A 118 18.97 -11.39 4.38
CA TYR A 118 18.85 -10.35 5.39
C TYR A 118 18.45 -9.02 4.76
N ILE A 119 17.45 -8.38 5.33
CA ILE A 119 16.87 -7.14 4.81
C ILE A 119 17.01 -6.05 5.87
N TYR A 120 17.80 -5.01 5.57
CA TYR A 120 17.84 -3.81 6.39
C TYR A 120 16.70 -2.88 5.98
N VAL A 121 15.86 -2.49 6.93
CA VAL A 121 14.79 -1.52 6.68
C VAL A 121 15.29 -0.14 7.09
N TYR A 122 15.32 0.80 6.15
CA TYR A 122 15.72 2.18 6.49
C TYR A 122 14.74 2.84 7.46
N ASP A 123 15.27 3.49 8.48
CA ASP A 123 14.57 4.54 9.21
C ASP A 123 14.66 5.84 8.39
N VAL A 124 13.85 5.95 7.33
CA VAL A 124 13.77 7.18 6.52
C VAL A 124 13.19 8.33 7.35
N LYS A 125 13.33 9.57 6.86
CA LYS A 125 12.65 10.70 7.52
C LYS A 125 11.12 10.51 7.49
N PRO A 126 10.40 10.91 8.57
CA PRO A 126 8.95 10.80 8.64
C PRO A 126 8.19 11.47 7.50
N ASP A 127 8.72 12.56 6.94
CA ASP A 127 8.13 13.27 5.80
C ASP A 127 8.05 12.41 4.53
N PHE A 128 8.90 11.40 4.39
CA PHE A 128 8.83 10.41 3.31
C PHE A 128 7.94 9.20 3.65
N SER A 129 7.49 9.04 4.90
CA SER A 129 6.76 7.85 5.34
C SER A 129 5.55 8.19 6.21
N THR A 130 5.69 8.12 7.53
CA THR A 130 4.57 8.11 8.47
C THR A 130 3.83 9.44 8.56
N ASP A 131 4.47 10.57 8.25
CA ASP A 131 3.78 11.87 8.22
C ASP A 131 2.72 11.93 7.15
N ILE A 132 2.92 11.25 6.01
CA ILE A 132 1.91 11.19 4.92
C ILE A 132 0.57 10.64 5.46
N LEU A 133 0.63 9.68 6.40
CA LEU A 133 -0.57 9.08 6.99
C LEU A 133 -1.37 10.07 7.85
N GLN A 134 -0.74 11.11 8.40
CA GLN A 134 -1.42 12.15 9.19
C GLN A 134 -2.23 13.11 8.30
N TYR A 135 -1.93 13.20 7.01
CA TYR A 135 -2.66 14.04 6.05
C TYR A 135 -3.85 13.31 5.41
N ARG A 136 -4.16 12.09 5.82
CA ARG A 136 -5.31 11.35 5.27
C ARG A 136 -6.62 11.97 5.74
N ILE A 137 -7.56 12.17 4.81
CA ILE A 137 -8.91 12.63 5.15
C ILE A 137 -9.80 11.47 5.61
N GLU A 138 -9.61 10.28 5.04
CA GLU A 138 -10.31 9.07 5.45
C GLU A 138 -9.39 8.16 6.24
N ARG A 139 -9.85 7.69 7.39
CA ARG A 139 -9.16 6.68 8.21
C ARG A 139 -8.83 5.38 7.47
N ALA A 140 -9.50 5.12 6.34
CA ALA A 140 -9.33 3.92 5.53
C ALA A 140 -8.40 4.12 4.29
N HIS A 141 -7.87 5.32 4.07
CA HIS A 141 -6.90 5.55 2.99
C HIS A 141 -5.51 5.02 3.37
N CYS A 142 -4.78 4.47 2.40
CA CYS A 142 -3.38 4.02 2.55
C CYS A 142 -3.06 2.99 3.64
N ASN A 143 -4.05 2.46 4.36
CA ASN A 143 -3.87 1.46 5.39
C ASN A 143 -4.73 0.22 5.13
N TYR A 144 -4.25 -0.90 5.64
CA TYR A 144 -4.87 -2.20 5.44
C TYR A 144 -5.72 -2.65 6.64
N ARG A 145 -5.65 -1.92 7.76
CA ARG A 145 -6.45 -2.14 8.97
C ARG A 145 -6.83 -0.84 9.67
N GLN A 146 -7.95 -0.87 10.38
CA GLN A 146 -8.47 0.18 11.26
C GLN A 146 -9.10 -0.47 12.50
N PHE A 147 -9.45 0.33 13.51
CA PHE A 147 -10.14 -0.15 14.71
C PHE A 147 -11.63 0.23 14.71
N GLN A 148 -12.45 -0.68 15.20
CA GLN A 148 -13.89 -0.51 15.38
C GLN A 148 -14.27 -0.55 16.87
N HIS A 149 -15.56 -0.61 17.16
CA HIS A 149 -16.08 -0.64 18.52
C HIS A 149 -15.39 -1.74 19.35
N GLY A 150 -15.01 -1.40 20.59
CA GLY A 150 -14.23 -2.30 21.44
C GLY A 150 -12.80 -2.57 20.96
N ASN A 151 -12.25 -1.70 20.10
CA ASN A 151 -10.91 -1.86 19.50
C ASN A 151 -10.73 -3.16 18.71
N LEU A 152 -11.81 -3.66 18.13
CA LEU A 152 -11.74 -4.79 17.19
C LEU A 152 -11.04 -4.34 15.90
N THR A 153 -10.07 -5.14 15.45
CA THR A 153 -9.38 -4.88 14.18
C THR A 153 -10.32 -5.16 13.00
N SER A 154 -10.42 -4.22 12.08
CA SER A 154 -11.16 -4.33 10.83
C SER A 154 -10.23 -4.14 9.65
N TRP A 155 -10.24 -5.12 8.74
CA TRP A 155 -9.40 -5.10 7.54
C TRP A 155 -10.02 -4.26 6.42
N ILE A 156 -9.19 -3.52 5.70
CA ILE A 156 -9.57 -2.64 4.59
C ILE A 156 -8.97 -3.23 3.31
N GLY A 157 -9.79 -3.59 2.32
CA GLY A 157 -9.31 -4.25 1.09
C GLY A 157 -9.80 -3.62 -0.21
N TYR A 158 -10.18 -2.34 -0.18
CA TYR A 158 -10.58 -1.60 -1.38
C TYR A 158 -9.44 -0.78 -1.99
N ASN A 159 -8.46 -0.37 -1.18
CA ASN A 159 -7.38 0.53 -1.59
C ASN A 159 -6.11 -0.26 -1.96
N ALA A 160 -5.59 -0.07 -3.17
CA ALA A 160 -4.36 -0.71 -3.63
C ALA A 160 -3.12 -0.20 -2.88
N TYR A 161 -3.10 1.10 -2.53
CA TYR A 161 -1.98 1.74 -1.83
C TYR A 161 -1.82 1.28 -0.38
N ALA A 162 -2.82 0.59 0.17
CA ALA A 162 -2.73 -0.06 1.48
C ALA A 162 -1.58 -1.08 1.58
N LEU A 163 -1.08 -1.57 0.43
CA LEU A 163 0.08 -2.45 0.40
C LEU A 163 1.34 -1.78 0.97
N GLU A 164 1.48 -0.45 0.89
CA GLU A 164 2.65 0.26 1.42
C GLU A 164 2.79 0.09 2.93
N SER A 165 1.73 0.41 3.67
CA SER A 165 1.72 0.24 5.13
C SER A 165 1.77 -1.24 5.54
N MET A 166 1.11 -2.13 4.79
CA MET A 166 1.14 -3.57 5.05
C MET A 166 2.55 -4.16 4.89
N LEU A 167 3.24 -3.88 3.78
CA LEU A 167 4.60 -4.38 3.56
C LEU A 167 5.58 -3.71 4.51
N HIS A 168 5.38 -2.44 4.87
CA HIS A 168 6.18 -1.78 5.89
C HIS A 168 6.11 -2.51 7.24
N GLU A 169 4.90 -2.78 7.76
CA GLU A 169 4.71 -3.58 8.99
C GLU A 169 5.35 -4.97 8.86
N THR A 170 5.13 -5.63 7.72
CA THR A 170 5.63 -6.99 7.47
C THR A 170 7.16 -7.04 7.45
N PHE A 171 7.84 -6.12 6.75
CA PHE A 171 9.29 -6.05 6.73
C PHE A 171 9.87 -5.71 8.11
N LEU A 172 9.20 -4.83 8.86
CA LEU A 172 9.61 -4.47 10.21
C LEU A 172 9.49 -5.63 11.19
N ALA A 173 8.49 -6.51 11.04
CA ALA A 173 8.27 -7.68 11.89
C ALA A 173 8.95 -8.98 11.38
N SER A 174 9.51 -8.96 10.17
CA SER A 174 10.01 -10.14 9.48
C SER A 174 11.20 -10.82 10.17
N GLU A 175 11.26 -12.15 10.11
CA GLU A 175 12.44 -12.94 10.48
C GLU A 175 13.67 -12.67 9.59
N HIS A 176 13.45 -12.05 8.41
CA HIS A 176 14.51 -11.62 7.50
C HIS A 176 15.12 -10.26 7.90
N ARG A 177 14.50 -9.50 8.81
CA ARG A 177 14.99 -8.16 9.17
C ARG A 177 16.37 -8.24 9.83
N THR A 178 17.24 -7.29 9.51
CA THR A 178 18.45 -7.02 10.27
C THR A 178 18.50 -5.57 10.78
N PHE A 179 19.10 -5.37 11.95
CA PHE A 179 19.45 -4.06 12.49
C PHE A 179 20.90 -3.67 12.16
N ASP A 180 21.71 -4.60 11.65
CA ASP A 180 23.06 -4.35 11.17
C ASP A 180 23.05 -4.23 9.63
N PRO A 181 23.24 -3.02 9.08
CA PRO A 181 23.24 -2.81 7.64
C PRO A 181 24.47 -3.41 6.94
N GLU A 182 25.54 -3.76 7.65
CA GLU A 182 26.76 -4.31 7.04
C GLU A 182 26.62 -5.80 6.70
N GLU A 183 25.68 -6.52 7.32
CA GLU A 183 25.35 -7.91 6.97
C GLU A 183 24.13 -8.03 6.03
N ALA A 184 23.52 -6.91 5.64
CA ALA A 184 22.32 -6.90 4.82
C ALA A 184 22.60 -7.41 3.39
N ASP A 185 21.72 -8.29 2.90
CA ASP A 185 21.70 -8.74 1.50
C ASP A 185 20.94 -7.74 0.62
N TYR A 186 19.87 -7.15 1.17
CA TYR A 186 19.04 -6.14 0.53
C TYR A 186 18.66 -5.03 1.52
N PHE A 187 18.25 -3.90 0.97
CA PHE A 187 17.74 -2.76 1.72
C PHE A 187 16.30 -2.46 1.32
N TYR A 188 15.37 -2.36 2.27
CA TYR A 188 14.02 -1.89 1.98
C TYR A 188 13.91 -0.39 2.28
N VAL A 189 13.37 0.39 1.33
CA VAL A 189 13.15 1.84 1.48
C VAL A 189 11.64 2.11 1.68
N PRO A 190 11.18 2.26 2.95
CA PRO A 190 9.76 2.32 3.26
C PRO A 190 9.20 3.74 3.13
N ILE A 191 8.98 4.21 1.91
CA ILE A 191 8.28 5.49 1.66
C ILE A 191 6.80 5.28 1.37
N MET A 192 5.95 6.25 1.73
CA MET A 192 4.49 6.23 1.51
C MET A 192 4.11 7.06 0.28
N TRP A 193 4.79 6.82 -0.85
CA TRP A 193 4.65 7.67 -2.05
C TRP A 193 3.39 7.33 -2.87
N ALA A 194 2.90 6.09 -2.85
CA ALA A 194 1.61 5.75 -3.45
C ALA A 194 0.46 6.31 -2.60
N CYS A 195 0.60 6.35 -1.27
CA CYS A 195 -0.36 7.03 -0.40
C CYS A 195 -0.48 8.53 -0.73
N LEU A 196 0.61 9.15 -1.20
CA LEU A 196 0.58 10.54 -1.65
C LEU A 196 -0.47 10.79 -2.74
N PHE A 197 -0.78 9.79 -3.56
CA PHE A 197 -1.84 9.90 -4.57
C PHE A 197 -3.20 10.13 -3.91
N ASP A 198 -3.54 9.38 -2.85
CA ASP A 198 -4.75 9.62 -2.08
C ASP A 198 -4.70 10.99 -1.41
N VAL A 199 -3.57 11.36 -0.81
CA VAL A 199 -3.45 12.65 -0.12
C VAL A 199 -3.62 13.83 -1.08
N TYR A 200 -2.97 13.84 -2.24
CA TYR A 200 -3.05 14.91 -3.25
C TYR A 200 -4.45 15.05 -3.86
N GLY A 201 -5.22 13.96 -3.89
CA GLY A 201 -6.60 14.01 -4.36
C GLY A 201 -7.50 14.90 -3.50
N TRP A 202 -7.11 15.14 -2.24
CA TRP A 202 -7.98 15.79 -1.26
C TRP A 202 -7.31 16.89 -0.43
N ASN A 203 -5.99 16.92 -0.33
CA ASN A 203 -5.24 17.91 0.42
C ASN A 203 -4.23 18.62 -0.46
N PRO A 204 -4.11 19.96 -0.33
CA PRO A 204 -3.10 20.71 -1.05
C PRO A 204 -1.69 20.52 -0.47
N LEU A 205 -1.54 19.90 0.70
CA LEU A 205 -0.26 19.64 1.36
C LEU A 205 -0.25 18.22 1.94
N PRO A 206 0.93 17.58 2.09
CA PRO A 206 2.27 18.04 1.69
C PRO A 206 2.48 18.11 0.17
N ARG A 207 3.62 18.64 -0.30
CA ARG A 207 3.97 18.75 -1.73
C ARG A 207 5.44 18.41 -1.99
N TRP A 208 5.71 17.80 -3.14
CA TRP A 208 7.03 17.46 -3.64
C TRP A 208 7.19 17.90 -5.10
N PRO A 209 8.10 18.83 -5.43
CA PRO A 209 8.76 19.77 -4.50
C PRO A 209 7.72 20.71 -3.86
N LYS A 210 8.08 21.37 -2.76
CA LYS A 210 7.14 22.17 -1.94
C LYS A 210 6.41 23.26 -2.73
N GLU A 211 7.04 23.76 -3.79
CA GLU A 211 6.55 24.86 -4.62
C GLU A 211 5.59 24.41 -5.72
N VAL A 212 5.55 23.12 -6.07
CA VAL A 212 4.82 22.61 -7.24
C VAL A 212 3.73 21.63 -6.82
N HIS A 213 2.49 21.94 -7.18
CA HIS A 213 1.37 20.99 -7.11
C HIS A 213 1.10 20.44 -8.51
N GLY A 214 1.97 19.53 -8.93
CA GLY A 214 1.91 18.87 -10.24
C GLY A 214 0.88 17.73 -10.28
N PRO A 215 0.84 16.96 -11.38
CA PRO A 215 0.09 15.71 -11.41
C PRO A 215 0.62 14.76 -10.34
N ARG A 216 -0.25 13.88 -9.80
CA ARG A 216 0.10 12.99 -8.67
C ARG A 216 1.38 12.16 -8.92
N PRO A 217 1.61 11.60 -10.12
CA PRO A 217 2.84 10.87 -10.43
C PRO A 217 4.12 11.71 -10.30
N TYR A 218 4.06 13.00 -10.64
CA TYR A 218 5.23 13.87 -10.54
C TYR A 218 5.63 14.09 -9.08
N GLY A 219 4.66 14.41 -8.21
CA GLY A 219 4.97 14.64 -6.80
C GLY A 219 5.52 13.39 -6.12
N ALA A 220 4.95 12.24 -6.44
CA ALA A 220 5.45 10.98 -5.92
C ALA A 220 6.86 10.64 -6.45
N ALA A 221 7.13 10.83 -7.74
CA ALA A 221 8.46 10.62 -8.33
C ALA A 221 9.52 11.54 -7.69
N MET A 222 9.15 12.79 -7.42
CA MET A 222 10.02 13.74 -6.73
C MET A 222 10.30 13.34 -5.29
N MET A 223 9.30 12.81 -4.58
CA MET A 223 9.48 12.26 -3.23
C MET A 223 10.50 11.10 -3.22
N GLN A 224 10.47 10.21 -4.21
CA GLN A 224 11.48 9.15 -4.39
C GLN A 224 12.88 9.73 -4.66
N LEU A 225 12.99 10.70 -5.56
CA LEU A 225 14.26 11.34 -5.91
C LEU A 225 14.88 12.05 -4.69
N GLU A 226 14.07 12.80 -3.95
CA GLU A 226 14.49 13.44 -2.70
C GLU A 226 14.89 12.43 -1.62
N THR A 227 14.18 11.30 -1.53
CA THR A 227 14.54 10.21 -0.62
C THR A 227 15.93 9.69 -0.95
N VAL A 228 16.23 9.40 -2.22
CA VAL A 228 17.57 8.92 -2.64
C VAL A 228 18.66 9.95 -2.36
N ARG A 229 18.40 11.25 -2.61
CA ARG A 229 19.33 12.33 -2.26
C ARG A 229 19.64 12.35 -0.76
N TRP A 230 18.60 12.23 0.07
CA TRP A 230 18.76 12.17 1.52
C TRP A 230 19.50 10.91 1.96
N LEU A 231 19.18 9.75 1.39
CA LEU A 231 19.87 8.49 1.68
C LEU A 231 21.36 8.59 1.37
N ASN A 232 21.75 9.10 0.20
CA ASN A 232 23.15 9.28 -0.18
C ASN A 232 23.89 10.30 0.70
N ALA A 233 23.19 11.33 1.19
CA ALA A 233 23.77 12.32 2.10
C ALA A 233 23.92 11.80 3.53
N THR A 234 23.08 10.83 3.94
CA THR A 234 22.99 10.36 5.33
C THR A 234 23.72 9.04 5.54
N PHE A 235 23.73 8.16 4.54
CA PHE A 235 24.22 6.79 4.64
C PHE A 235 25.08 6.40 3.43
N PRO A 236 26.06 5.50 3.62
CA PRO A 236 26.90 5.06 2.52
C PRO A 236 26.24 4.00 1.61
N TRP A 237 25.20 3.29 2.08
CA TRP A 237 24.79 2.00 1.49
C TRP A 237 24.09 2.12 0.14
N PHE A 238 23.30 3.17 -0.11
CA PHE A 238 22.67 3.37 -1.42
C PHE A 238 23.71 3.53 -2.55
N ALA A 239 24.70 4.39 -2.32
CA ALA A 239 25.77 4.65 -3.29
C ALA A 239 26.67 3.43 -3.55
N ARG A 240 26.86 2.52 -2.58
CA ARG A 240 27.75 1.34 -2.71
C ARG A 240 27.45 0.50 -3.95
N ARG A 241 26.17 0.35 -4.32
CA ARG A 241 25.74 -0.42 -5.51
C ARG A 241 24.85 0.38 -6.45
N GLY A 242 24.73 1.69 -6.24
CA GLY A 242 23.84 2.55 -7.01
C GLY A 242 22.39 2.07 -6.93
N GLY A 243 21.93 1.67 -5.74
CA GLY A 243 20.54 1.26 -5.48
C GLY A 243 20.13 -0.13 -5.97
N ARG A 244 21.00 -0.92 -6.62
CA ARG A 244 20.63 -2.23 -7.20
C ARG A 244 20.19 -3.29 -6.19
N ASP A 245 20.55 -3.12 -4.92
CA ASP A 245 20.15 -3.96 -3.80
C ASP A 245 19.03 -3.33 -2.95
N HIS A 246 18.42 -2.25 -3.45
CA HIS A 246 17.33 -1.55 -2.76
C HIS A 246 15.97 -1.95 -3.33
N ILE A 247 15.11 -2.40 -2.43
CA ILE A 247 13.73 -2.79 -2.69
C ILE A 247 12.83 -1.57 -2.47
N TRP A 248 12.00 -1.30 -3.46
CA TRP A 248 11.02 -0.23 -3.52
C TRP A 248 9.64 -0.81 -3.80
N LEU A 249 8.59 -0.17 -3.31
CA LEU A 249 7.21 -0.52 -3.64
C LEU A 249 6.61 0.54 -4.54
N THR A 250 5.98 0.12 -5.64
CA THR A 250 5.30 0.98 -6.62
C THR A 250 3.87 0.49 -6.80
N ALA A 251 3.04 0.81 -5.81
CA ALA A 251 1.64 0.37 -5.71
C ALA A 251 0.66 1.22 -6.56
N THR A 252 1.16 2.04 -7.48
CA THR A 252 0.34 2.92 -8.34
C THR A 252 -0.08 2.22 -9.64
N ASP A 253 -1.05 2.79 -10.35
CA ASP A 253 -1.70 2.19 -11.53
C ASP A 253 -0.75 1.93 -12.71
N GLU A 254 0.36 2.65 -12.79
CA GLU A 254 1.37 2.48 -13.83
C GLU A 254 2.72 2.02 -13.25
N GLY A 255 2.74 1.58 -11.99
CA GLY A 255 3.93 1.03 -11.33
C GLY A 255 5.10 2.00 -11.34
N ALA A 256 6.24 1.55 -11.85
CA ALA A 256 7.49 2.31 -11.81
C ALA A 256 7.73 3.22 -13.04
N CYS A 257 6.70 3.50 -13.86
CA CYS A 257 6.84 4.35 -15.05
C CYS A 257 7.40 5.76 -14.76
N CYS A 258 6.99 6.37 -13.64
CA CYS A 258 7.39 7.74 -13.26
C CYS A 258 8.68 7.78 -12.42
N VAL A 259 9.30 6.64 -12.15
CA VAL A 259 10.52 6.58 -11.32
C VAL A 259 11.67 7.27 -12.05
N PHE A 260 12.49 8.06 -11.35
CA PHE A 260 13.67 8.67 -11.96
C PHE A 260 14.74 7.63 -12.28
N LYS A 261 15.49 7.83 -13.37
CA LYS A 261 16.59 6.97 -13.83
C LYS A 261 17.64 6.66 -12.76
N ASP A 262 17.81 7.54 -11.77
CA ASP A 262 18.77 7.36 -10.67
C ASP A 262 18.25 6.41 -9.58
N VAL A 263 16.93 6.19 -9.54
CA VAL A 263 16.23 5.27 -8.63
C VAL A 263 15.89 3.94 -9.32
N TRP A 264 15.66 3.98 -10.64
CA TRP A 264 15.33 2.84 -11.50
C TRP A 264 16.23 1.59 -11.38
N PRO A 265 17.54 1.67 -11.04
CA PRO A 265 18.34 0.48 -10.83
C PRO A 265 17.86 -0.44 -9.70
N GLY A 266 17.01 0.05 -8.79
CA GLY A 266 16.44 -0.72 -7.69
C GLY A 266 15.47 -1.83 -8.13
N ILE A 267 15.11 -2.66 -7.15
CA ILE A 267 14.16 -3.77 -7.26
C ILE A 267 12.77 -3.23 -6.93
N PHE A 268 11.84 -3.27 -7.88
CA PHE A 268 10.48 -2.78 -7.67
C PHE A 268 9.50 -3.92 -7.43
N LEU A 269 8.79 -3.83 -6.32
CA LEU A 269 7.54 -4.55 -6.10
C LEU A 269 6.43 -3.69 -6.70
N SER A 270 5.67 -4.18 -7.67
CA SER A 270 4.63 -3.39 -8.34
C SER A 270 3.32 -4.17 -8.48
N HIS A 271 2.19 -3.46 -8.54
CA HIS A 271 0.92 -4.09 -8.94
C HIS A 271 0.88 -4.48 -10.43
N TRP A 272 1.82 -3.95 -11.23
CA TRP A 272 1.78 -4.07 -12.68
C TRP A 272 3.14 -4.48 -13.26
N GLY A 273 3.12 -5.44 -14.17
CA GLY A 273 4.31 -5.95 -14.87
C GLY A 273 4.49 -5.36 -16.27
N ARG A 274 4.30 -4.05 -16.45
CA ARG A 274 4.24 -3.42 -17.78
C ARG A 274 5.64 -3.20 -18.37
N THR A 275 5.97 -3.97 -19.41
CA THR A 275 7.30 -4.00 -20.01
C THR A 275 7.46 -3.14 -21.27
N GLU A 276 6.39 -2.49 -21.73
CA GLU A 276 6.48 -1.70 -22.96
C GLU A 276 7.36 -0.46 -22.79
N PHE A 277 8.04 -0.11 -23.88
CA PHE A 277 8.91 1.04 -23.95
C PHE A 277 9.00 1.54 -25.41
N PRO A 278 8.90 2.85 -25.68
CA PRO A 278 8.62 3.92 -24.72
C PRO A 278 7.22 3.80 -24.11
N HIS A 279 7.06 4.33 -22.90
CA HIS A 279 5.80 4.26 -22.16
C HIS A 279 4.72 5.20 -22.75
N THR A 280 3.48 4.72 -22.82
CA THR A 280 2.30 5.53 -23.21
C THR A 280 1.35 5.67 -22.02
N SER A 281 1.15 6.87 -21.49
CA SER A 281 0.25 7.04 -20.32
C SER A 281 -1.18 6.60 -20.64
N GLY A 282 -1.85 5.96 -19.68
CA GLY A 282 -3.19 5.41 -19.87
C GLY A 282 -4.01 5.23 -18.59
N SER A 283 -3.76 5.97 -17.50
CA SER A 283 -4.58 5.83 -16.29
C SER A 283 -6.08 6.11 -16.52
N GLN A 284 -6.95 5.41 -15.77
CA GLN A 284 -8.39 5.71 -15.71
C GLN A 284 -8.70 6.99 -14.93
N TYR A 285 -7.73 7.52 -14.18
CA TYR A 285 -7.91 8.69 -13.35
C TYR A 285 -7.16 9.87 -13.95
N HIS A 286 -7.90 10.90 -14.39
CA HIS A 286 -7.34 12.05 -15.09
C HIS A 286 -6.22 12.81 -14.33
N ALA A 287 -6.20 12.74 -13.00
CA ALA A 287 -5.13 13.36 -12.20
C ALA A 287 -3.82 12.55 -12.22
N ASP A 288 -3.86 11.29 -12.66
CA ASP A 288 -2.71 10.42 -12.88
C ASP A 288 -2.17 10.59 -14.28
N ASN A 289 -1.63 11.78 -14.52
CA ASN A 289 -1.11 12.15 -15.81
C ASN A 289 0.41 11.94 -15.86
N TYR A 290 0.84 10.91 -16.60
CA TYR A 290 2.24 10.59 -16.85
C TYR A 290 2.77 11.20 -18.16
N GLY A 291 1.97 12.00 -18.86
CA GLY A 291 2.29 12.59 -20.17
C GLY A 291 2.54 14.10 -20.16
N THR A 292 2.30 14.80 -19.04
CA THR A 292 2.53 16.25 -18.95
C THR A 292 3.98 16.55 -18.63
N GLY A 293 4.68 17.21 -19.55
CA GLY A 293 6.05 17.68 -19.34
C GLY A 293 6.13 18.77 -18.28
N ILE A 294 7.17 18.69 -17.44
CA ILE A 294 7.44 19.61 -16.33
C ILE A 294 8.95 19.84 -16.28
N TYR A 295 9.33 21.11 -16.18
CA TYR A 295 10.70 21.57 -15.96
C TYR A 295 10.82 22.10 -14.53
N HIS A 296 11.85 21.69 -13.81
CA HIS A 296 12.09 22.16 -12.45
C HIS A 296 13.60 22.19 -12.15
N ARG A 297 14.04 23.10 -11.28
CA ARG A 297 15.47 23.23 -10.90
C ARG A 297 16.07 21.99 -10.23
N ASP A 298 15.22 21.10 -9.72
CA ASP A 298 15.64 19.92 -8.97
C ASP A 298 15.91 18.72 -9.88
N HIS A 299 15.77 18.83 -11.19
CA HIS A 299 16.10 17.76 -12.13
C HIS A 299 16.54 18.35 -13.47
N ASP A 300 17.33 17.61 -14.23
CA ASP A 300 17.97 18.13 -15.45
C ASP A 300 17.07 17.98 -16.68
N GLY A 301 16.38 19.06 -17.06
CA GLY A 301 15.53 19.10 -18.26
C GLY A 301 14.06 18.79 -17.97
N GLU A 302 13.39 18.14 -18.92
CA GLU A 302 12.01 17.68 -18.73
C GLU A 302 12.00 16.41 -17.88
N TRP A 303 11.12 16.30 -16.89
CA TRP A 303 11.10 15.12 -16.00
C TRP A 303 10.78 13.81 -16.72
N LEU A 304 10.00 13.84 -17.81
CA LEU A 304 9.68 12.64 -18.61
C LEU A 304 10.93 12.07 -19.29
N ASP A 305 11.87 12.94 -19.69
CA ASP A 305 13.16 12.55 -20.26
C ASP A 305 14.10 11.93 -19.21
N GLN A 306 13.74 11.98 -17.92
CA GLN A 306 14.48 11.34 -16.84
C GLN A 306 13.74 10.15 -16.21
N THR A 307 12.53 9.87 -16.67
CA THR A 307 11.63 8.84 -16.11
C THR A 307 11.09 7.95 -17.24
N SER A 308 9.83 8.13 -17.64
CA SER A 308 9.08 7.25 -18.55
C SER A 308 9.62 7.16 -19.98
N ARG A 309 10.46 8.11 -20.42
CA ARG A 309 11.15 8.06 -21.72
C ARG A 309 12.58 7.51 -21.63
N THR A 310 13.09 7.19 -20.44
CA THR A 310 14.45 6.66 -20.25
C THR A 310 14.49 5.16 -19.98
N HIS A 311 13.44 4.59 -19.37
CA HIS A 311 13.37 3.16 -19.09
C HIS A 311 11.95 2.62 -19.18
N ALA A 312 11.83 1.30 -19.28
CA ALA A 312 10.53 0.62 -19.16
C ALA A 312 9.95 0.78 -17.75
N CYS A 313 8.65 0.55 -17.58
CA CYS A 313 7.99 0.65 -16.28
C CYS A 313 8.18 -0.58 -15.39
N PHE A 314 8.69 -1.67 -15.95
CA PHE A 314 8.93 -2.94 -15.26
C PHE A 314 10.05 -3.71 -15.97
N ASP A 315 11.04 -4.18 -15.22
CA ASP A 315 12.08 -5.08 -15.70
C ASP A 315 11.90 -6.48 -15.08
N PRO A 316 11.45 -7.49 -15.86
CA PRO A 316 11.18 -8.84 -15.34
C PRO A 316 12.44 -9.56 -14.83
N LYS A 317 13.65 -9.01 -15.03
CA LYS A 317 14.89 -9.57 -14.49
C LYS A 317 15.16 -9.18 -13.03
N LYS A 318 14.54 -8.09 -12.54
CA LYS A 318 14.77 -7.55 -11.19
C LYS A 318 13.49 -7.25 -10.42
N ASP A 319 12.38 -6.98 -11.09
CA ASP A 319 11.14 -6.52 -10.49
C ASP A 319 10.15 -7.68 -10.28
N LEU A 320 9.25 -7.52 -9.31
CA LEU A 320 8.24 -8.52 -8.94
C LEU A 320 6.84 -7.91 -8.96
N VAL A 321 5.89 -8.63 -9.55
CA VAL A 321 4.48 -8.29 -9.48
C VAL A 321 3.91 -8.78 -8.16
N VAL A 322 3.34 -7.88 -7.37
CA VAL A 322 2.69 -8.14 -6.08
C VAL A 322 1.21 -7.75 -6.13
N PRO A 323 0.31 -8.59 -5.61
CA PRO A 323 -1.12 -8.31 -5.65
C PRO A 323 -1.48 -7.13 -4.73
N ALA A 324 -2.54 -6.39 -5.08
CA ALA A 324 -3.17 -5.45 -4.15
C ALA A 324 -3.68 -6.19 -2.91
N PHE A 325 -3.62 -5.53 -1.75
CA PHE A 325 -4.13 -6.11 -0.52
C PHE A 325 -5.63 -6.41 -0.62
N LYS A 326 -6.03 -7.60 -0.18
CA LYS A 326 -7.44 -8.02 -0.07
C LYS A 326 -7.68 -8.54 1.34
N ARG A 327 -8.89 -8.27 1.86
CA ARG A 327 -9.32 -8.77 3.17
C ARG A 327 -9.28 -10.29 3.18
N THR A 328 -8.90 -10.89 4.31
CA THR A 328 -8.85 -12.35 4.48
C THR A 328 -10.18 -13.04 4.14
N GLU A 329 -11.31 -12.39 4.43
CA GLU A 329 -12.65 -12.88 4.06
C GLU A 329 -12.82 -13.14 2.56
N HIS A 330 -12.12 -12.39 1.70
CA HIS A 330 -12.13 -12.59 0.25
C HIS A 330 -11.59 -13.98 -0.16
N PHE A 331 -10.76 -14.58 0.70
CA PHE A 331 -10.12 -15.87 0.51
C PHE A 331 -10.52 -16.91 1.58
N ARG A 332 -11.66 -16.74 2.25
CA ARG A 332 -12.10 -17.57 3.39
C ARG A 332 -12.17 -19.09 3.17
N SER A 333 -12.26 -19.54 1.91
CA SER A 333 -12.24 -20.96 1.51
C SER A 333 -10.84 -21.47 1.13
N SER A 334 -9.80 -20.65 1.29
CA SER A 334 -8.43 -21.03 1.00
C SER A 334 -7.81 -21.85 2.15
N PRO A 335 -7.10 -22.95 1.86
CA PRO A 335 -6.38 -23.69 2.90
C PRO A 335 -5.26 -22.86 3.54
N TYR A 336 -4.75 -21.84 2.84
CA TYR A 336 -3.74 -20.92 3.38
C TYR A 336 -4.28 -20.00 4.49
N VAL A 337 -5.60 -19.90 4.65
CA VAL A 337 -6.24 -19.20 5.78
C VAL A 337 -6.97 -20.17 6.72
N GLY A 338 -6.67 -21.47 6.63
CA GLY A 338 -7.16 -22.49 7.56
C GLY A 338 -8.44 -23.21 7.14
N ALA A 339 -8.96 -22.99 5.92
CA ALA A 339 -10.10 -23.77 5.42
C ALA A 339 -9.69 -25.20 5.03
N SER A 340 -10.64 -26.15 5.08
CA SER A 340 -10.40 -27.49 4.56
C SER A 340 -10.10 -27.44 3.05
N PRO A 341 -9.06 -28.16 2.57
CA PRO A 341 -8.82 -28.29 1.14
C PRO A 341 -10.04 -28.83 0.42
N VAL A 342 -10.36 -28.25 -0.75
CA VAL A 342 -11.43 -28.70 -1.63
C VAL A 342 -10.84 -29.32 -2.90
N GLU A 343 -11.60 -30.21 -3.53
CA GLU A 343 -11.23 -30.76 -4.84
C GLU A 343 -11.11 -29.63 -5.88
N ARG A 344 -9.98 -29.60 -6.60
CA ARG A 344 -9.71 -28.60 -7.63
C ARG A 344 -10.22 -29.06 -8.98
N SER A 345 -11.51 -28.86 -9.22
CA SER A 345 -12.17 -29.28 -10.46
C SER A 345 -12.13 -28.24 -11.58
N ILE A 346 -11.98 -26.95 -11.26
CA ILE A 346 -11.96 -25.85 -12.25
C ILE A 346 -10.53 -25.72 -12.81
N PHE A 347 -10.37 -25.80 -14.13
CA PHE A 347 -9.04 -25.71 -14.73
C PHE A 347 -8.48 -24.28 -14.65
N LEU A 348 -9.25 -23.30 -15.10
CA LEU A 348 -8.86 -21.90 -15.12
C LEU A 348 -10.02 -21.03 -14.65
N PHE A 349 -9.74 -20.12 -13.71
CA PHE A 349 -10.71 -19.18 -13.18
C PHE A 349 -10.27 -17.73 -13.35
N PHE A 350 -11.22 -16.90 -13.74
CA PHE A 350 -11.13 -15.45 -13.73
C PHE A 350 -12.53 -14.88 -13.49
N ARG A 351 -12.65 -14.04 -12.47
CA ARG A 351 -13.83 -13.20 -12.29
C ARG A 351 -13.45 -11.76 -11.99
N GLY A 352 -13.64 -10.88 -12.97
CA GLY A 352 -13.31 -9.46 -12.86
C GLY A 352 -14.24 -8.60 -13.71
N ASP A 353 -14.22 -7.29 -13.48
CA ASP A 353 -14.93 -6.35 -14.35
C ASP A 353 -14.40 -6.49 -15.79
N LEU A 354 -15.32 -6.61 -16.74
CA LEU A 354 -15.13 -6.80 -18.17
C LEU A 354 -15.62 -5.60 -19.01
N ARG A 355 -16.29 -4.61 -18.39
CA ARG A 355 -16.87 -3.44 -19.07
C ARG A 355 -17.73 -3.79 -20.30
N LEU A 356 -18.56 -4.83 -20.21
CA LEU A 356 -19.35 -5.36 -21.35
C LEU A 356 -20.59 -4.53 -21.70
N ALA A 357 -21.02 -3.58 -20.85
CA ALA A 357 -22.22 -2.81 -21.14
C ALA A 357 -22.01 -1.93 -22.39
N PRO A 358 -23.02 -1.80 -23.28
CA PRO A 358 -22.89 -0.95 -24.47
C PRO A 358 -22.45 0.47 -24.12
N GLY A 359 -21.40 0.96 -24.80
CA GLY A 359 -20.84 2.29 -24.58
C GLY A 359 -19.94 2.45 -23.34
N GLN A 360 -19.70 1.38 -22.57
CA GLN A 360 -18.92 1.46 -21.33
C GLN A 360 -17.40 1.52 -21.56
N ASP A 361 -16.89 0.90 -22.63
CA ASP A 361 -15.50 0.98 -23.08
C ASP A 361 -15.37 0.84 -24.60
N PRO A 362 -15.93 1.78 -25.39
CA PRO A 362 -15.98 1.67 -26.85
C PRO A 362 -14.60 1.78 -27.51
N GLU A 363 -13.64 2.40 -26.83
CA GLU A 363 -12.28 2.65 -27.34
C GLU A 363 -11.28 1.57 -26.89
N CYS A 364 -11.75 0.48 -26.28
CA CYS A 364 -10.90 -0.63 -25.87
C CYS A 364 -9.78 -0.21 -24.90
N LYS A 365 -10.08 0.78 -24.06
CA LYS A 365 -9.13 1.37 -23.13
C LYS A 365 -8.94 0.45 -21.94
N TYR A 366 -10.03 -0.07 -21.36
CA TYR A 366 -9.97 -0.83 -20.12
C TYR A 366 -9.31 -2.20 -20.35
N SER A 367 -8.25 -2.46 -19.58
CA SER A 367 -7.42 -3.66 -19.71
C SER A 367 -6.84 -3.87 -21.10
N ARG A 368 -6.83 -2.84 -21.96
CA ARG A 368 -6.50 -2.93 -23.40
C ARG A 368 -7.26 -4.05 -24.11
N CYS A 369 -8.53 -4.24 -23.74
CA CYS A 369 -9.36 -5.36 -24.12
C CYS A 369 -8.86 -6.77 -23.79
N ILE A 370 -7.73 -6.97 -23.10
CA ILE A 370 -7.20 -8.33 -22.85
C ILE A 370 -8.27 -9.20 -22.19
N ARG A 371 -9.00 -8.64 -21.21
CA ARG A 371 -10.09 -9.34 -20.51
C ARG A 371 -11.25 -9.68 -21.43
N GLN A 372 -11.70 -8.73 -22.24
CA GLN A 372 -12.81 -8.86 -23.18
C GLN A 372 -12.47 -9.84 -24.32
N THR A 373 -11.25 -9.77 -24.86
CA THR A 373 -10.73 -10.70 -25.85
C THR A 373 -10.70 -12.12 -25.31
N LEU A 374 -10.18 -12.33 -24.11
CA LEU A 374 -10.16 -13.65 -23.48
C LEU A 374 -11.58 -14.18 -23.20
N TYR A 375 -12.48 -13.32 -22.72
CA TYR A 375 -13.89 -13.66 -22.49
C TYR A 375 -14.63 -14.06 -23.78
N ASN A 376 -14.48 -13.27 -24.84
CA ASN A 376 -15.11 -13.56 -26.13
C ASN A 376 -14.55 -14.85 -26.73
N ARG A 377 -13.23 -15.06 -26.63
CA ARG A 377 -12.58 -16.28 -27.11
C ARG A 377 -13.02 -17.51 -26.33
N SER A 378 -13.10 -17.43 -25.00
CA SER A 378 -13.51 -18.56 -24.17
C SER A 378 -14.95 -19.01 -24.48
N ARG A 379 -15.82 -18.06 -24.87
CA ARG A 379 -17.18 -18.37 -25.33
C ARG A 379 -17.22 -18.92 -26.74
N ALA A 380 -16.53 -18.28 -27.69
CA ALA A 380 -16.50 -18.70 -29.08
C ALA A 380 -15.95 -20.13 -29.26
N GLU A 381 -14.97 -20.50 -28.44
CA GLU A 381 -14.32 -21.82 -28.49
C GLU A 381 -14.91 -22.83 -27.48
N ASN A 382 -15.95 -22.46 -26.71
CA ASN A 382 -16.65 -23.32 -25.75
C ASN A 382 -15.73 -23.91 -24.66
N TRP A 383 -14.86 -23.07 -24.07
CA TRP A 383 -13.85 -23.51 -23.10
C TRP A 383 -14.45 -24.02 -21.78
N ARG A 384 -15.65 -23.58 -21.40
CA ARG A 384 -16.33 -24.03 -20.18
C ARG A 384 -16.62 -25.53 -20.24
N GLU A 385 -17.21 -25.99 -21.33
CA GLU A 385 -17.62 -27.39 -21.51
C GLU A 385 -16.42 -28.28 -21.86
N LYS A 386 -15.45 -27.76 -22.63
CA LYS A 386 -14.29 -28.52 -23.06
C LYS A 386 -13.25 -28.72 -21.96
N TYR A 387 -13.04 -27.70 -21.12
CA TYR A 387 -11.88 -27.63 -20.23
C TYR A 387 -12.24 -27.21 -18.80
N ASN A 388 -13.52 -27.00 -18.47
CA ASN A 388 -13.96 -26.45 -17.19
C ASN A 388 -13.28 -25.10 -16.86
N VAL A 389 -13.26 -24.20 -17.85
CA VAL A 389 -12.77 -22.82 -17.70
C VAL A 389 -13.91 -21.89 -17.33
N LEU A 390 -13.73 -21.11 -16.27
CA LEU A 390 -14.66 -20.08 -15.82
C LEU A 390 -14.03 -18.71 -15.99
N LEU A 391 -14.40 -18.00 -17.05
CA LEU A 391 -13.90 -16.66 -17.34
C LEU A 391 -15.08 -15.72 -17.52
N GLY A 392 -15.18 -14.70 -16.69
CA GLY A 392 -16.29 -13.76 -16.75
C GLY A 392 -16.22 -12.62 -15.74
N ASP A 393 -17.38 -12.00 -15.53
CA ASP A 393 -17.68 -11.02 -14.49
C ASP A 393 -18.67 -11.60 -13.45
N GLN A 394 -19.16 -10.75 -12.54
CA GLN A 394 -20.14 -11.16 -11.53
C GLN A 394 -21.49 -11.57 -12.13
N ALA A 395 -21.84 -11.13 -13.34
CA ALA A 395 -23.09 -11.49 -13.99
C ALA A 395 -22.99 -12.86 -14.67
N THR A 396 -21.83 -13.17 -15.25
CA THR A 396 -21.62 -14.35 -16.11
C THR A 396 -21.01 -15.54 -15.38
N VAL A 397 -20.27 -15.33 -14.28
CA VAL A 397 -19.72 -16.38 -13.43
C VAL A 397 -20.29 -16.24 -12.02
N GLN A 398 -21.39 -16.95 -11.76
CA GLN A 398 -22.09 -16.97 -10.48
C GLN A 398 -21.43 -17.90 -9.46
N GLY A 399 -21.67 -17.63 -8.18
CA GLY A 399 -21.16 -18.43 -7.06
C GLY A 399 -20.24 -17.65 -6.12
N ASP A 400 -19.88 -18.27 -5.00
CA ASP A 400 -18.96 -17.66 -4.05
C ASP A 400 -17.55 -17.53 -4.63
N TYR A 401 -16.98 -16.32 -4.57
CA TYR A 401 -15.65 -16.06 -5.15
C TYR A 401 -14.59 -16.98 -4.55
N SER A 402 -14.59 -17.06 -3.22
CA SER A 402 -13.54 -17.75 -2.51
C SER A 402 -13.57 -19.24 -2.77
N LEU A 403 -14.76 -19.83 -2.87
CA LEU A 403 -14.93 -21.24 -3.20
C LEU A 403 -14.53 -21.55 -4.64
N LEU A 404 -14.97 -20.74 -5.61
CA LEU A 404 -14.59 -20.93 -7.01
C LEU A 404 -13.06 -20.84 -7.18
N LEU A 405 -12.43 -19.86 -6.52
CA LEU A 405 -10.98 -19.73 -6.53
C LEU A 405 -10.28 -20.93 -5.87
N SER A 406 -10.77 -21.43 -4.73
CA SER A 406 -10.15 -22.58 -4.04
C SER A 406 -10.31 -23.90 -4.80
N GLN A 407 -11.36 -24.02 -5.62
CA GLN A 407 -11.59 -25.14 -6.55
C GLN A 407 -10.81 -25.01 -7.86
N SER A 408 -10.02 -23.95 -8.05
CA SER A 408 -9.32 -23.70 -9.31
C SER A 408 -7.87 -24.20 -9.28
N LEU A 409 -7.43 -24.79 -10.40
CA LEU A 409 -6.03 -25.14 -10.64
C LEU A 409 -5.21 -23.90 -10.98
N PHE A 410 -5.72 -23.06 -11.88
CA PHE A 410 -5.11 -21.79 -12.27
C PHE A 410 -6.07 -20.62 -12.05
N CYS A 411 -5.54 -19.50 -11.57
CA CYS A 411 -6.26 -18.23 -11.52
C CYS A 411 -5.55 -17.23 -12.43
N LEU A 412 -6.27 -16.67 -13.39
CA LEU A 412 -5.73 -15.63 -14.25
C LEU A 412 -5.76 -14.29 -13.52
N VAL A 413 -4.66 -13.54 -13.59
CA VAL A 413 -4.58 -12.15 -13.10
C VAL A 413 -4.41 -11.24 -14.30
N ALA A 414 -5.47 -11.12 -15.10
CA ALA A 414 -5.46 -10.21 -16.24
C ALA A 414 -5.43 -8.75 -15.75
N PRO A 415 -4.62 -7.87 -16.36
CA PRO A 415 -4.54 -6.47 -15.94
C PRO A 415 -5.92 -5.80 -16.01
N GLY A 416 -6.22 -4.90 -15.08
CA GLY A 416 -7.47 -4.15 -14.98
C GLY A 416 -7.35 -2.65 -15.27
N GLY A 417 -6.16 -2.13 -15.56
CA GLY A 417 -5.91 -0.72 -15.82
C GLY A 417 -6.23 -0.35 -17.27
N VAL A 418 -6.52 0.93 -17.53
CA VAL A 418 -6.46 1.45 -18.90
C VAL A 418 -4.99 1.56 -19.29
N GLY A 419 -4.68 1.39 -20.57
CA GLY A 419 -3.35 1.61 -21.07
C GLY A 419 -3.40 2.04 -22.51
#